data_AF-A0A7Y9SPS1-F1
#
_entry.id   AF-A0A7Y9SPS1-F1
#
_cell.length_a   1.000
_cell.length_b   1.000
_cell.length_c   1.000
_cell.angle_alpha   90.00
_cell.angle_beta   90.00
_cell.angle_gamma   90.00
#
_symmetry.space_group_name_H-M   'P 1'
#
loop_
_entity.id
_entity.type
_entity.pdbx_description
1 polymer ?
#
loop_
_entity_poly.entity_id
_entity_poly.type
_entity_poly.pdbx_seq_one_letter_code
_entity_poly.pdbx_strand_id
1 'polypeptide(L)'
;MTLPDDFEWELNRWAQDWLKCAGKIVAGVSQTAIRGIWIANVNRHDENTISYPHAYFRSRGAAMRSVERWACAHAARLPNEIATSARERAPLVPNRDEKRMARSMWG
;
A
#
# COMPACT_ATOMS: atom_id res chain seq x y z
N MET A 1 12.05 1.16 18.24
CA MET A 1 12.75 1.15 16.94
C MET A 1 12.18 2.32 16.18
N THR A 2 13.02 3.27 15.80
CA THR A 2 12.58 4.49 15.10
C THR A 2 12.45 4.15 13.62
N LEU A 3 11.34 4.54 12.99
CA LEU A 3 11.19 4.46 11.53
C LEU A 3 12.26 5.36 10.87
N PRO A 4 12.85 4.94 9.74
CA PRO A 4 13.71 5.82 8.96
C PRO A 4 12.95 7.07 8.47
N ASP A 5 13.65 8.18 8.27
CA ASP A 5 13.05 9.49 7.94
C ASP A 5 12.23 9.49 6.64
N ASP A 6 12.52 8.57 5.73
CA ASP A 6 11.78 8.41 4.46
C ASP A 6 10.35 7.86 4.64
N PHE A 7 10.03 7.38 5.85
CA PHE A 7 8.75 6.76 6.16
C PHE A 7 7.85 7.70 6.98
N GLU A 8 6.60 7.83 6.52
CA GLU A 8 5.60 8.67 7.18
C GLU A 8 4.28 7.92 7.35
N TRP A 9 3.70 7.99 8.55
CA TRP A 9 2.36 7.50 8.81
C TRP A 9 1.33 8.57 8.44
N GLU A 10 0.45 8.25 7.48
CA GLU A 10 -0.79 8.98 7.27
C GLU A 10 -1.90 8.29 8.08
N LEU A 11 -2.33 8.94 9.16
CA LEU A 11 -3.38 8.43 10.03
C LEU A 11 -4.74 8.86 9.51
N ASN A 12 -5.63 7.90 9.22
CA ASN A 12 -6.98 8.21 8.79
C ASN A 12 -8.00 7.99 9.91
N ARG A 13 -9.00 8.87 9.97
CA ARG A 13 -10.17 8.75 10.86
C ARG A 13 -11.07 7.54 10.56
N TRP A 14 -10.93 6.91 9.40
CA TRP A 14 -11.76 5.77 8.97
C TRP A 14 -11.15 4.40 9.31
N ALA A 15 -10.40 4.29 10.41
CA ALA A 15 -9.77 3.04 10.88
C ALA A 15 -8.83 2.38 9.84
N GLN A 16 -8.18 3.21 9.02
CA GLN A 16 -7.17 2.81 8.05
C GLN A 16 -5.94 3.72 8.20
N ASP A 17 -4.82 3.17 8.62
CA ASP A 17 -3.56 3.93 8.67
C ASP A 17 -2.67 3.49 7.53
N TRP A 18 -2.04 4.44 6.87
CA TRP A 18 -1.17 4.18 5.72
C TRP A 18 0.26 4.53 6.08
N LEU A 19 1.18 3.63 5.78
CA LEU A 19 2.60 3.93 5.82
C LEU A 19 3.06 4.28 4.41
N LYS A 20 3.63 5.48 4.27
CA LYS A 20 4.22 5.96 3.03
C LYS A 20 5.74 5.87 3.08
N CYS A 21 6.34 5.69 1.90
CA CYS A 21 7.77 5.85 1.66
C CYS A 21 7.93 6.66 0.37
N ALA A 22 8.70 7.75 0.39
CA ALA A 22 8.88 8.64 -0.76
C ALA A 22 7.54 9.07 -1.42
N GLY A 23 6.52 9.35 -0.61
CA GLY A 23 5.20 9.78 -1.07
C GLY A 23 4.28 8.67 -1.60
N LYS A 24 4.73 7.41 -1.71
CA LYS A 24 3.89 6.27 -2.10
C LYS A 24 3.48 5.41 -0.91
N ILE A 25 2.27 4.87 -0.94
CA ILE A 25 1.77 3.93 0.07
C ILE A 25 2.48 2.58 -0.11
N VAL A 26 3.19 2.13 0.93
CA VAL A 26 3.95 0.86 0.93
C VAL A 26 3.34 -0.18 1.86
N ALA A 27 2.62 0.26 2.90
CA ALA A 27 1.93 -0.61 3.82
C ALA A 27 0.72 0.10 4.44
N GLY A 28 -0.12 -0.64 5.13
CA GLY A 28 -1.22 -0.05 5.88
C GLY A 28 -1.83 -1.00 6.88
N VAL A 29 -2.50 -0.41 7.87
CA VAL A 29 -3.19 -1.09 8.94
C VAL A 29 -4.67 -0.77 8.83
N SER A 30 -5.54 -1.78 8.77
CA SER A 30 -6.99 -1.57 8.69
C SER A 30 -7.74 -2.42 9.70
N GLN A 31 -8.85 -1.91 10.22
CA GLN A 31 -9.72 -2.69 11.11
C GLN A 31 -10.79 -3.44 10.32
N THR A 32 -11.05 -4.70 10.69
CA THR A 32 -12.15 -5.50 10.12
C THR A 32 -13.49 -5.11 10.74
N ALA A 33 -14.54 -5.04 9.92
CA ALA A 33 -15.89 -4.72 10.37
C ALA A 33 -16.51 -5.80 11.27
N ILE A 34 -16.10 -7.06 11.11
CA ILE A 34 -16.82 -8.21 11.71
C ILE A 34 -16.37 -8.49 13.15
N ARG A 35 -15.16 -8.09 13.57
CA ARG A 35 -14.62 -8.39 14.92
C ARG A 35 -13.68 -7.33 15.49
N GLY A 36 -13.54 -6.18 14.84
CA GLY A 36 -12.59 -5.16 15.27
C GLY A 36 -11.12 -5.60 15.22
N ILE A 37 -10.82 -6.70 14.52
CA ILE A 37 -9.46 -7.23 14.35
C ILE A 37 -8.70 -6.31 13.41
N TRP A 38 -7.48 -5.96 13.78
CA TRP A 38 -6.60 -5.12 12.99
C TRP A 38 -5.77 -5.98 12.04
N ILE A 39 -5.70 -5.59 10.78
CA ILE A 39 -4.96 -6.26 9.73
C ILE A 39 -3.76 -5.39 9.37
N ALA A 40 -2.57 -5.97 9.35
CA ALA A 40 -1.42 -5.37 8.68
C ALA A 40 -1.37 -5.84 7.23
N ASN A 41 -1.18 -4.90 6.31
CA ASN A 41 -0.99 -5.15 4.90
C ASN A 41 0.34 -4.51 4.48
N VAL A 42 1.18 -5.24 3.76
CA VAL A 42 2.52 -4.79 3.34
C VAL A 42 2.65 -4.92 1.82
N ASN A 43 3.73 -4.38 1.23
CA ASN A 43 3.96 -4.37 -0.22
C ASN A 43 2.81 -3.76 -1.03
N ARG A 44 2.13 -2.75 -0.48
CA ARG A 44 1.00 -2.07 -1.12
C ARG A 44 1.41 -1.22 -2.33
N HIS A 45 2.72 -1.01 -2.53
CA HIS A 45 3.27 -0.28 -3.69
C HIS A 45 3.36 -1.13 -4.96
N ASP A 46 3.25 -2.46 -4.84
CA ASP A 46 3.32 -3.38 -5.97
C ASP A 46 1.91 -3.84 -6.38
N GLU A 47 1.45 -3.37 -7.53
CA GLU A 47 0.15 -3.72 -8.11
C GLU A 47 0.10 -5.18 -8.61
N ASN A 48 1.26 -5.82 -8.83
CA ASN A 48 1.35 -7.23 -9.25
C ASN A 48 1.31 -8.20 -8.04
N THR A 49 1.56 -7.70 -6.84
CA THR A 49 1.45 -8.50 -5.62
C THR A 49 -0.01 -8.54 -5.18
N ILE A 50 -0.60 -9.73 -5.16
CA ILE A 50 -1.94 -9.91 -4.61
C ILE A 50 -1.93 -9.45 -3.14
N SER A 51 -2.72 -8.42 -2.83
CA SER A 51 -2.80 -7.82 -1.49
C SER A 51 -3.49 -8.77 -0.50
N TYR A 52 -2.75 -9.74 0.04
CA TYR A 52 -3.20 -10.54 1.17
C TYR A 52 -2.84 -9.88 2.51
N PRO A 53 -3.67 -10.07 3.56
CA PRO A 53 -3.32 -9.73 4.93
C PRO A 53 -1.96 -10.33 5.30
N HIS A 54 -1.00 -9.48 5.67
CA HIS A 54 0.30 -9.94 6.14
C HIS A 54 0.16 -10.61 7.51
N ALA A 55 -0.62 -10.00 8.40
CA ALA A 55 -0.88 -10.52 9.73
C ALA A 55 -2.13 -9.88 10.36
N TYR A 56 -2.68 -10.55 11.38
CA TYR A 56 -3.85 -10.14 12.14
C TYR A 56 -3.48 -9.83 13.60
N PHE A 57 -4.09 -8.80 14.18
CA PHE A 57 -3.77 -8.27 15.49
C PHE A 57 -5.01 -7.90 16.28
N ARG A 58 -4.92 -8.00 17.61
CA ARG A 58 -5.99 -7.59 18.53
C ARG A 58 -6.01 -6.09 18.83
N SER A 59 -4.97 -5.34 18.43
CA SER A 59 -4.90 -3.89 18.66
C SER A 59 -4.21 -3.16 17.51
N ARG A 60 -4.64 -1.91 17.29
CA ARG A 60 -4.05 -0.97 16.32
C ARG A 60 -2.54 -0.84 16.50
N GLY A 61 -2.11 -0.56 17.74
CA GLY A 61 -0.69 -0.35 18.03
C GLY A 61 0.19 -1.58 17.78
N ALA A 62 -0.34 -2.80 17.97
CA ALA A 62 0.41 -4.01 17.62
C ALA A 62 0.55 -4.18 16.11
N ALA A 63 -0.50 -3.88 15.34
CA ALA A 63 -0.45 -3.90 13.89
C ALA A 63 0.52 -2.86 13.33
N MET A 64 0.47 -1.63 13.85
CA MET A 64 1.40 -0.55 13.46
C MET A 64 2.85 -0.93 13.73
N ARG A 65 3.18 -1.43 14.94
CA ARG A 65 4.54 -1.89 15.27
C ARG A 65 5.01 -3.03 14.38
N SER A 66 4.10 -3.91 13.94
CA SER A 66 4.45 -4.98 13.00
C SER A 66 4.81 -4.40 11.64
N VAL A 67 4.03 -3.43 11.15
CA VAL A 67 4.31 -2.72 9.89
C VAL A 67 5.62 -1.93 9.99
N GLU A 68 5.90 -1.28 11.12
CA GLU A 68 7.16 -0.58 11.37
C GLU A 68 8.36 -1.51 11.33
N ARG A 69 8.28 -2.68 11.97
CA ARG A 69 9.33 -3.70 11.93
C ARG A 69 9.57 -4.21 10.52
N TRP A 70 8.49 -4.48 9.78
CA TRP A 70 8.58 -4.85 8.38
C TRP A 70 9.26 -3.75 7.56
N ALA A 71 8.85 -2.49 7.71
CA ALA A 71 9.41 -1.35 6.98
C ALA A 71 10.90 -1.18 7.30
N CYS A 72 11.30 -1.27 8.56
CA CYS A 72 12.71 -1.20 8.97
C CYS A 72 13.54 -2.34 8.33
N ALA A 73 13.00 -3.56 8.28
CA ALA A 73 13.68 -4.69 7.65
C ALA A 73 13.84 -4.53 6.13
N HIS A 74 13.02 -3.70 5.48
CA HIS A 74 13.03 -3.49 4.04
C HIS A 74 13.44 -2.06 3.63
N ALA A 75 13.91 -1.24 4.57
CA ALA A 75 14.16 0.20 4.37
C ALA A 75 15.19 0.49 3.27
N ALA A 76 16.20 -0.37 3.11
CA ALA A 76 17.20 -0.22 2.04
C ALA A 76 16.66 -0.59 0.64
N ARG A 77 15.60 -1.40 0.57
CA ARG A 77 15.07 -1.95 -0.69
C ARG A 77 13.85 -1.19 -1.19
N LEU A 78 12.96 -0.78 -0.29
CA LEU A 78 11.68 -0.13 -0.62
C LEU A 78 11.81 1.14 -1.47
N PRO A 79 12.74 2.09 -1.19
CA PRO A 79 12.90 3.26 -2.06
C PRO A 79 13.29 2.90 -3.50
N ASN A 80 14.17 1.89 -3.65
CA ASN A 80 14.63 1.42 -4.96
C ASN A 80 13.50 0.72 -5.72
N GLU A 81 12.70 -0.11 -5.04
CA GLU A 81 11.50 -0.73 -5.63
C GLU A 81 10.49 0.32 -6.07
N ILE A 82 10.19 1.30 -5.23
CA ILE A 82 9.26 2.39 -5.53
C ILE A 82 9.70 3.18 -6.77
N ALA A 83 11.00 3.47 -6.87
CA ALA A 83 11.60 4.15 -8.02
C ALA A 83 11.57 3.28 -9.29
N THR A 84 11.79 1.97 -9.14
CA THR A 84 11.82 1.03 -10.28
C THR A 84 10.41 0.74 -10.80
N SER A 85 9.44 0.49 -9.93
CA SER A 85 8.03 0.35 -10.28
C SER A 85 7.46 1.67 -10.86
N ALA A 86 7.98 2.84 -10.45
CA ALA A 86 7.64 4.10 -11.14
C ALA A 86 8.19 4.15 -12.57
N ARG A 87 9.36 3.55 -12.81
CA ARG A 87 10.05 3.54 -14.10
C ARG A 87 9.48 2.50 -15.08
N GLU A 88 8.92 1.40 -14.60
CA GLU A 88 8.18 0.43 -15.44
C GLU A 88 6.87 0.99 -16.01
N ARG A 89 6.35 2.11 -15.48
CA ARG A 89 5.28 2.88 -16.13
C ARG A 89 5.83 3.68 -17.33
N ALA A 90 6.27 2.98 -18.38
CA ALA A 90 6.16 3.54 -19.72
C ALA A 90 4.65 3.69 -20.04
N PRO A 91 4.21 4.78 -20.71
CA PRO A 91 2.79 5.03 -20.93
C PRO A 91 2.18 3.88 -21.72
N LEU A 92 1.31 3.10 -21.07
CA LEU A 92 0.49 2.09 -21.71
C LEU A 92 -0.43 2.81 -22.69
N VAL A 93 -0.14 2.60 -23.98
CA VAL A 93 -1.03 2.86 -25.11
C VAL A 93 -2.46 2.42 -24.73
N PRO A 94 -3.50 3.24 -25.02
CA PRO A 94 -4.85 2.98 -24.54
C PRO A 94 -5.32 1.57 -24.89
N ASN A 95 -5.74 0.84 -23.86
CA ASN A 95 -6.18 -0.54 -23.97
C ASN A 95 -7.42 -0.61 -24.88
N ARG A 96 -7.51 -1.68 -25.67
CA ARG A 96 -8.54 -1.88 -26.70
C ARG A 96 -9.97 -1.82 -26.11
N ASP A 97 -10.11 -2.16 -24.83
CA ASP A 97 -11.38 -2.13 -24.10
C ASP A 97 -11.87 -0.71 -23.76
N GLU A 98 -10.97 0.24 -23.47
CA GLU A 98 -11.35 1.64 -23.23
C GLU A 98 -11.83 2.33 -24.52
N LYS A 99 -11.19 2.01 -25.67
CA LYS A 99 -11.67 2.45 -26.99
C LYS A 99 -13.05 1.88 -27.33
N ARG A 100 -13.39 0.69 -26.81
CA ARG A 100 -14.70 0.07 -27.05
C ARG A 100 -15.79 0.76 -26.23
N MET A 101 -15.51 1.12 -24.97
CA MET A 101 -16.44 1.86 -24.12
C MET A 101 -16.70 3.29 -24.63
N ALA A 102 -15.67 3.98 -25.13
CA ALA A 102 -15.85 5.33 -25.69
C ALA A 102 -16.75 5.37 -26.93
N ARG A 103 -16.87 4.27 -27.68
CA ARG A 103 -17.77 4.17 -28.84
C ARG A 103 -19.23 3.90 -28.49
N SER A 104 -19.54 3.44 -27.28
CA SER A 104 -20.95 3.17 -26.88
C SER A 104 -21.65 4.36 -26.24
N MET A 105 -20.96 5.48 -26.01
CA MET A 105 -21.54 6.70 -25.42
C MET A 105 -21.94 7.76 -26.45
N TRP A 106 -21.70 7.53 -27.75
CA TRP A 106 -22.08 8.44 -28.85
C TRP A 106 -23.06 7.75 -29.81
N GLY A 107 -24.06 7.06 -29.23
CA GLY A 107 -25.22 6.52 -29.95
C GLY A 107 -26.48 7.21 -29.48
#